data_AF-A0A917W921-F1
#
_entry.id   AF-A0A917W921-F1
#
_cell.length_a   1.000
_cell.length_b   1.000
_cell.length_c   1.000
_cell.angle_alpha   90.00
_cell.angle_beta   90.00
_cell.angle_gamma   90.00
#
_symmetry.space_group_name_H-M   'P 1'
#
loop_
_entity.id
_entity.type
_entity.pdbx_description
1 polymer ?
#
loop_
_entity_poly.entity_id
_entity_poly.type
_entity_poly.pdbx_seq_one_letter_code
_entity_poly.pdbx_strand_id
1 'polypeptide(L)'
;MTARDRVVDEVIYARDPLHLRVFISSEMRSGELEKARKAAAAAISETGFHNPWWWERNGIAGQHCSEAMCLGNARTSDYLVLILGSKITDITRREYLAAKEAGATLIIFGPKGCNRDAEAKAFFDEAAKDTTYGSYTSVADLKQRIIDALVFHTVRVNRESQLLRRQVSLNGVGADLTIGGAM
;
A
#
# COMPACT_ATOMS: atom_id res chain seq x y z
N MET A 1 -12.64 -3.39 -15.41
CA MET A 1 -13.29 -3.40 -14.07
C MET A 1 -14.25 -2.24 -14.00
N THR A 2 -15.49 -2.46 -13.60
CA THR A 2 -16.52 -1.41 -13.56
C THR A 2 -16.51 -0.70 -12.20
N ALA A 3 -17.04 0.51 -12.12
CA ALA A 3 -17.20 1.23 -10.85
C ALA A 3 -18.04 0.44 -9.83
N ARG A 4 -18.95 -0.42 -10.31
CA ARG A 4 -19.80 -1.28 -9.48
C ARG A 4 -19.01 -2.38 -8.78
N ASP A 5 -17.99 -2.94 -9.44
CA ASP A 5 -17.13 -3.99 -8.86
C ASP A 5 -16.31 -3.45 -7.68
N ARG A 6 -15.87 -2.19 -7.75
CA ARG A 6 -15.16 -1.52 -6.64
C ARG A 6 -16.01 -1.37 -5.38
N VAL A 7 -17.28 -0.99 -5.52
CA VAL A 7 -18.18 -0.76 -4.37
C VAL A 7 -18.51 -2.08 -3.65
N VAL A 8 -18.69 -3.17 -4.40
CA VAL A 8 -18.97 -4.48 -3.80
C VAL A 8 -17.74 -5.00 -3.05
N ASP A 9 -16.54 -4.87 -3.64
CA ASP A 9 -15.28 -5.24 -2.97
C ASP A 9 -15.06 -4.38 -1.69
N GLU A 10 -15.35 -3.08 -1.73
CA GLU A 10 -15.25 -2.18 -0.56
C GLU A 10 -16.20 -2.58 0.59
N VAL A 11 -17.41 -3.05 0.28
CA VAL A 11 -18.39 -3.49 1.28
C VAL A 11 -18.03 -4.86 1.85
N ILE A 12 -17.53 -5.79 1.03
CA ILE A 12 -17.18 -7.16 1.47
C ILE A 12 -15.89 -7.16 2.30
N TYR A 13 -14.90 -6.35 1.93
CA TYR A 13 -13.61 -6.28 2.62
C TYR A 13 -13.51 -5.16 3.66
N ALA A 14 -14.63 -4.48 3.95
CA ALA A 14 -14.90 -3.52 5.02
C ALA A 14 -13.73 -2.58 5.35
N ARG A 15 -13.77 -1.36 4.80
CA ARG A 15 -12.90 -0.26 5.25
C ARG A 15 -13.27 0.10 6.69
N ASP A 16 -12.36 -0.13 7.63
CA ASP A 16 -12.36 0.61 8.88
C ASP A 16 -12.26 2.10 8.52
N PRO A 17 -13.31 2.92 8.74
CA PRO A 17 -13.33 4.29 8.26
C PRO A 17 -12.31 5.17 8.99
N LEU A 18 -11.73 4.69 10.10
CA LEU A 18 -10.80 5.43 10.92
C LEU A 18 -9.32 5.14 10.58
N HIS A 19 -9.04 4.10 9.79
CA HIS A 19 -7.68 3.68 9.49
C HIS A 19 -7.44 3.43 8.00
N LEU A 20 -6.30 3.89 7.52
CA LEU A 20 -5.81 3.55 6.18
C LEU A 20 -5.32 2.11 6.17
N ARG A 21 -5.78 1.32 5.21
CA ARG A 21 -5.47 -0.10 5.15
C ARG A 21 -4.13 -0.34 4.46
N VAL A 22 -3.27 -1.14 5.09
CA VAL A 22 -1.97 -1.52 4.53
C VAL A 22 -1.90 -3.04 4.34
N PHE A 23 -1.81 -3.50 3.10
CA PHE A 23 -1.61 -4.91 2.78
C PHE A 23 -0.11 -5.25 2.80
N ILE A 24 0.29 -6.26 3.56
CA ILE A 24 1.68 -6.72 3.62
C ILE A 24 1.82 -7.99 2.78
N SER A 25 2.64 -7.93 1.73
CA SER A 25 2.92 -9.05 0.84
C SER A 25 4.39 -9.48 0.92
N SER A 26 4.64 -10.79 0.80
CA SER A 26 5.97 -11.37 0.58
C SER A 26 5.85 -12.87 0.30
N GLU A 27 6.96 -13.53 -0.06
CA GLU A 27 7.01 -15.00 -0.08
C GLU A 27 6.88 -15.58 1.35
N MET A 28 6.04 -16.61 1.50
CA MET A 28 5.71 -17.20 2.80
C MET A 28 6.72 -18.26 3.31
N ARG A 29 7.58 -18.79 2.44
CA ARG A 29 8.43 -19.96 2.75
C ARG A 29 9.70 -19.64 3.57
N SER A 30 10.04 -18.37 3.74
CA SER A 30 11.27 -17.94 4.44
C SER A 30 10.97 -17.43 5.85
N GLY A 31 11.61 -18.03 6.86
CA GLY A 31 11.50 -17.59 8.27
C GLY A 31 12.06 -16.18 8.50
N GLU A 32 13.03 -15.72 7.70
CA GLU A 32 13.50 -14.34 7.77
C GLU A 32 12.47 -13.34 7.23
N LEU A 33 11.71 -13.73 6.20
CA LEU A 33 10.59 -12.91 5.71
C LEU A 33 9.42 -12.88 6.69
N GLU A 34 9.20 -13.96 7.45
CA GLU A 34 8.21 -13.96 8.53
C GLU A 34 8.53 -12.91 9.60
N LYS A 35 9.80 -12.82 10.04
CA LYS A 35 10.26 -11.78 10.96
C LYS A 35 10.06 -10.38 10.36
N ALA A 36 10.37 -10.22 9.08
CA ALA A 36 10.19 -8.97 8.36
C ALA A 36 8.71 -8.56 8.28
N ARG A 37 7.79 -9.49 7.99
CA ARG A 37 6.34 -9.25 7.98
C ARG A 37 5.80 -8.86 9.36
N LYS A 38 6.21 -9.59 10.41
CA LYS A 38 5.90 -9.26 11.81
C LYS A 38 6.32 -7.84 12.17
N ALA A 39 7.54 -7.47 11.78
CA ALA A 39 8.09 -6.16 12.02
C ALA A 39 7.36 -5.06 11.24
N ALA A 40 7.02 -5.32 9.98
CA ALA A 40 6.19 -4.44 9.17
C ALA A 40 4.82 -4.20 9.80
N ALA A 41 4.13 -5.27 10.24
CA ALA A 41 2.85 -5.15 10.90
C ALA A 41 2.92 -4.32 12.19
N ALA A 42 3.97 -4.51 12.99
CA ALA A 42 4.21 -3.69 14.18
C ALA A 42 4.45 -2.22 13.81
N ALA A 43 5.32 -1.95 12.84
CA ALA A 43 5.63 -0.59 12.36
C ALA A 43 4.39 0.14 11.82
N ILE A 44 3.54 -0.55 11.05
CA ILE A 44 2.27 0.00 10.55
C ILE A 44 1.35 0.36 11.72
N SER A 45 1.19 -0.55 12.68
CA SER A 45 0.33 -0.33 13.85
C SER A 45 0.81 0.84 14.72
N GLU A 46 2.14 1.03 14.84
CA GLU A 46 2.76 2.12 15.61
C GLU A 46 2.40 3.52 15.07
N THR A 47 1.98 3.63 13.80
CA THR A 47 1.54 4.92 13.25
C THR A 47 0.23 5.42 13.85
N GLY A 48 -0.64 4.53 14.35
CA GLY A 48 -1.92 4.88 14.97
C GLY A 48 -3.06 5.28 14.03
N PHE A 49 -2.81 5.42 12.72
CA PHE A 49 -3.83 5.72 11.70
C PHE A 49 -3.77 4.79 10.49
N HIS A 50 -2.89 3.78 10.52
CA HIS A 50 -2.88 2.68 9.58
C HIS A 50 -3.22 1.36 10.26
N ASN A 51 -3.86 0.46 9.52
CA ASN A 51 -4.17 -0.89 9.99
C ASN A 51 -3.52 -1.94 9.08
N PRO A 52 -2.62 -2.80 9.61
CA PRO A 52 -1.98 -3.83 8.80
C PRO A 52 -2.92 -5.01 8.56
N TRP A 53 -2.99 -5.45 7.31
CA TRP A 53 -3.50 -6.75 6.93
C TRP A 53 -2.35 -7.63 6.44
N TRP A 54 -2.25 -8.84 7.01
CA TRP A 54 -1.22 -9.81 6.66
C TRP A 54 -1.65 -11.22 7.02
N TRP A 55 -1.13 -12.19 6.29
CA TRP A 55 -1.64 -13.56 6.31
C TRP A 55 -1.64 -14.18 7.71
N GLU A 56 -0.52 -14.13 8.43
CA GLU A 56 -0.36 -14.85 9.71
C GLU A 56 -1.34 -14.41 10.81
N ARG A 57 -1.88 -13.19 10.72
CA ARG A 57 -2.86 -12.68 11.69
C ARG A 57 -4.29 -12.74 11.15
N ASN A 58 -4.48 -12.48 9.86
CA ASN A 58 -5.80 -12.21 9.30
C ASN A 58 -6.34 -13.34 8.43
N GLY A 59 -5.48 -14.24 7.95
CA GLY A 59 -5.90 -15.44 7.25
C GLY A 59 -6.55 -16.41 8.24
N ILE A 60 -7.82 -16.74 8.04
CA ILE A 60 -8.48 -17.76 8.84
C ILE A 60 -7.92 -19.13 8.46
N ALA A 61 -7.29 -19.84 9.40
CA ALA A 61 -6.87 -21.22 9.20
C ALA A 61 -8.09 -22.15 9.26
N GLY A 62 -8.41 -22.82 8.16
CA GLY A 62 -9.49 -23.82 8.15
C GLY A 62 -10.07 -24.18 6.78
N GLN A 63 -9.93 -23.29 5.80
CA GLN A 63 -10.06 -23.59 4.38
C GLN A 63 -8.93 -22.81 3.71
N HIS A 64 -8.41 -23.27 2.57
CA HIS A 64 -7.46 -22.49 1.79
C HIS A 64 -7.96 -21.05 1.69
N CYS A 65 -7.40 -20.12 2.48
CA CYS A 65 -7.77 -18.72 2.35
C CYS A 65 -7.35 -18.35 0.94
N SER A 66 -8.39 -18.16 0.12
CA SER A 66 -8.27 -18.35 -1.32
C SER A 66 -7.38 -17.24 -1.86
N GLU A 67 -6.66 -17.55 -2.93
CA GLU A 67 -5.99 -16.52 -3.72
C GLU A 67 -6.89 -15.28 -3.92
N ALA A 68 -8.19 -15.50 -4.17
CA ALA A 68 -9.18 -14.44 -4.28
C ALA A 68 -9.26 -13.53 -3.04
N MET A 69 -9.13 -14.06 -1.82
CA MET A 69 -9.09 -13.24 -0.60
C MET A 69 -7.83 -12.37 -0.54
N CYS A 70 -6.65 -12.93 -0.81
CA CYS A 70 -5.42 -12.14 -0.83
C CYS A 70 -5.49 -11.04 -1.89
N LEU A 71 -5.95 -11.37 -3.10
CA LEU A 71 -6.09 -10.42 -4.20
C LEU A 71 -7.15 -9.34 -3.89
N GLY A 72 -8.27 -9.69 -3.27
CA GLY A 72 -9.31 -8.74 -2.87
C GLY A 72 -8.80 -7.76 -1.80
N ASN A 73 -8.05 -8.26 -0.81
CA ASN A 73 -7.46 -7.42 0.22
C ASN A 73 -6.32 -6.53 -0.32
N ALA A 74 -5.51 -7.03 -1.24
CA ALA A 74 -4.49 -6.22 -1.93
C ALA A 74 -5.15 -5.12 -2.77
N ARG A 75 -6.19 -5.47 -3.54
CA ARG A 75 -6.96 -4.55 -4.39
C ARG A 75 -7.65 -3.44 -3.59
N THR A 76 -8.16 -3.74 -2.40
CA THR A 76 -8.91 -2.75 -1.59
C THR A 76 -8.04 -1.96 -0.62
N SER A 77 -6.74 -2.23 -0.57
CA SER A 77 -5.80 -1.53 0.31
C SER A 77 -5.49 -0.11 -0.18
N ASP A 78 -5.21 0.79 0.76
CA ASP A 78 -4.72 2.14 0.45
C ASP A 78 -3.20 2.12 0.20
N TYR A 79 -2.50 1.17 0.84
CA TYR A 79 -1.08 0.93 0.68
C TYR A 79 -0.77 -0.56 0.50
N LEU A 80 0.22 -0.84 -0.35
CA LEU A 80 0.91 -2.12 -0.40
C LEU A 80 2.30 -1.96 0.19
N VAL A 81 2.64 -2.78 1.19
CA VAL A 81 4.02 -3.00 1.63
C VAL A 81 4.47 -4.37 1.13
N LEU A 82 5.35 -4.39 0.12
CA LEU A 82 5.92 -5.62 -0.43
C LEU A 82 7.35 -5.82 0.07
N ILE A 83 7.61 -6.94 0.74
CA ILE A 83 8.95 -7.34 1.21
C ILE A 83 9.46 -8.44 0.29
N LEU A 84 10.35 -8.10 -0.64
CA LEU A 84 10.88 -9.02 -1.63
C LEU A 84 12.20 -9.66 -1.18
N GLY A 85 12.15 -10.98 -0.96
CA GLY A 85 13.31 -11.83 -0.69
C GLY A 85 14.10 -12.17 -1.96
N SER A 86 14.59 -13.41 -2.03
CA SER A 86 15.37 -13.90 -3.17
C SER A 86 14.53 -14.27 -4.40
N LYS A 87 13.24 -14.54 -4.20
CA LYS A 87 12.29 -14.92 -5.25
C LYS A 87 11.04 -14.08 -5.21
N ILE A 88 10.34 -14.02 -6.34
CA ILE A 88 8.96 -13.57 -6.43
C ILE A 88 8.08 -14.77 -6.75
N THR A 89 6.93 -14.88 -6.08
CA THR A 89 5.95 -15.93 -6.38
C THR A 89 4.84 -15.38 -7.26
N ASP A 90 4.15 -16.25 -8.00
CA ASP A 90 3.02 -15.85 -8.84
C ASP A 90 1.92 -15.14 -8.06
N ILE A 91 1.65 -15.58 -6.83
CA ILE A 91 0.65 -14.92 -5.97
C ILE A 91 1.12 -13.52 -5.54
N THR A 92 2.37 -13.38 -5.09
CA THR A 92 2.97 -12.08 -4.73
C THR A 92 2.95 -11.09 -5.90
N ARG A 93 3.24 -11.57 -7.12
CA ARG A 93 3.16 -10.77 -8.34
C ARG A 93 1.73 -10.30 -8.61
N ARG A 94 0.75 -11.20 -8.49
CA ARG A 94 -0.67 -10.88 -8.71
C ARG A 94 -1.21 -9.92 -7.63
N GLU A 95 -0.81 -10.06 -6.38
CA GLU A 95 -1.13 -9.11 -5.30
C GLU A 95 -0.58 -7.72 -5.60
N TYR A 96 0.68 -7.63 -6.06
CA TYR A 96 1.28 -6.37 -6.47
C TYR A 96 0.49 -5.70 -7.61
N LEU A 97 0.17 -6.45 -8.66
CA LEU A 97 -0.60 -5.93 -9.79
C LEU A 97 -2.01 -5.49 -9.36
N ALA A 98 -2.69 -6.28 -8.53
CA ALA A 98 -4.02 -5.96 -8.03
C ALA A 98 -4.03 -4.63 -7.24
N ALA A 99 -3.04 -4.42 -6.37
CA ALA A 99 -2.88 -3.17 -5.64
C ALA A 99 -2.51 -1.99 -6.57
N LYS A 100 -1.58 -2.21 -7.51
CA LYS A 100 -1.16 -1.19 -8.49
C LYS A 100 -2.33 -0.71 -9.36
N GLU A 101 -3.08 -1.64 -9.94
CA GLU A 101 -4.25 -1.33 -10.79
C GLU A 101 -5.39 -0.65 -10.01
N ALA A 102 -5.50 -0.93 -8.71
CA ALA A 102 -6.44 -0.26 -7.84
C ALA A 102 -6.03 1.17 -7.45
N GLY A 103 -4.76 1.55 -7.68
CA GLY A 103 -4.21 2.85 -7.34
C GLY A 103 -3.67 2.94 -5.90
N ALA A 104 -3.38 1.81 -5.26
CA ALA A 104 -2.75 1.81 -3.94
C ALA A 104 -1.35 2.43 -4.01
N THR A 105 -0.92 3.07 -2.93
CA THR A 105 0.46 3.52 -2.81
C THR A 105 1.36 2.31 -2.55
N LEU A 106 2.34 2.11 -3.44
CA LEU A 106 3.19 0.92 -3.41
C LEU A 106 4.52 1.26 -2.73
N ILE A 107 4.86 0.47 -1.71
CA ILE A 107 6.09 0.60 -0.92
C ILE A 107 6.81 -0.75 -0.93
N ILE A 108 8.00 -0.80 -1.50
CA ILE A 108 8.71 -2.05 -1.77
C ILE A 108 10.05 -2.05 -1.08
N PHE A 109 10.30 -3.08 -0.28
CA PHE A 109 11.54 -3.27 0.43
C PHE A 109 12.20 -4.60 0.09
N GLY A 110 13.52 -4.63 0.13
CA GLY A 110 14.29 -5.85 -0.06
C GLY A 110 15.51 -5.91 0.87
N PRO A 111 15.90 -7.09 1.40
CA PRO A 111 17.12 -7.16 2.19
C PRO A 111 18.33 -6.74 1.35
N LYS A 112 19.21 -5.92 1.92
CA LYS A 112 20.48 -5.51 1.30
C LYS A 112 21.37 -6.74 1.13
N GLY A 113 21.97 -6.89 -0.04
CA GLY A 113 22.83 -8.03 -0.36
C GLY A 113 22.09 -9.36 -0.57
N CYS A 114 20.75 -9.35 -0.62
CA CYS A 114 19.98 -10.53 -0.96
C CYS A 114 20.31 -11.00 -2.39
N ASN A 115 20.69 -12.28 -2.52
CA ASN A 115 20.92 -12.90 -3.83
C ASN A 115 19.58 -13.24 -4.49
N ARG A 116 19.05 -12.28 -5.26
CA ARG A 116 17.80 -12.44 -6.02
C ARG A 116 18.04 -13.24 -7.28
N ASP A 117 17.10 -14.13 -7.61
CA ASP A 117 17.07 -14.70 -8.95
C ASP A 117 16.77 -13.63 -10.02
N ALA A 118 16.99 -13.98 -11.28
CA ALA A 118 16.85 -13.04 -12.39
C ALA A 118 15.43 -12.46 -12.48
N GLU A 119 14.41 -13.25 -12.15
CA GLU A 119 13.01 -12.83 -12.22
C GLU A 119 12.67 -11.84 -11.09
N ALA A 120 13.04 -12.16 -9.85
CA ALA A 120 12.85 -11.28 -8.70
C ALA A 120 13.66 -9.98 -8.86
N LYS A 121 14.87 -10.05 -9.42
CA LYS A 121 15.66 -8.87 -9.72
C LYS A 121 14.98 -7.99 -10.77
N ALA A 122 14.56 -8.57 -11.90
CA ALA A 122 13.88 -7.82 -12.96
C ALA A 122 12.58 -7.18 -12.44
N PHE A 123 11.80 -7.91 -11.64
CA PHE A 123 10.62 -7.35 -11.00
C PHE A 123 10.96 -6.20 -10.05
N PHE A 124 11.99 -6.35 -9.20
CA PHE A 124 12.37 -5.33 -8.23
C PHE A 124 12.85 -4.05 -8.91
N ASP A 125 13.65 -4.18 -9.97
CA ASP A 125 14.16 -3.05 -10.75
C ASP A 125 13.02 -2.33 -11.52
N GLU A 126 12.07 -3.09 -12.07
CA GLU A 126 10.90 -2.51 -12.75
C GLU A 126 9.98 -1.78 -11.77
N ALA A 127 9.67 -2.40 -10.63
CA ALA A 127 8.79 -1.82 -9.64
C ALA A 127 9.39 -0.56 -8.99
N ALA A 128 10.72 -0.41 -8.97
CA ALA A 128 11.38 0.78 -8.45
C ALA A 128 11.07 2.07 -9.23
N LYS A 129 10.59 1.98 -10.48
CA LYS A 129 10.28 3.15 -11.33
C LYS A 129 9.01 3.88 -10.89
N ASP A 130 8.06 3.15 -10.32
CA ASP A 130 6.71 3.64 -10.05
C ASP A 130 6.39 3.74 -8.55
N THR A 131 7.34 3.42 -7.66
CA THR A 131 7.03 3.14 -6.24
C THR A 131 8.08 3.69 -5.29
N THR A 132 7.73 3.79 -3.99
CA THR A 132 8.74 4.03 -2.97
C THR A 132 9.50 2.74 -2.73
N TYR A 133 10.78 2.73 -3.10
CA TYR A 133 11.60 1.54 -3.07
C TYR A 133 12.81 1.72 -2.15
N GLY A 134 13.29 0.62 -1.55
CA GLY A 134 14.51 0.66 -0.77
C GLY A 134 15.05 -0.70 -0.36
N SER A 135 16.34 -0.75 -0.03
CA SER A 135 16.92 -1.90 0.65
C SER A 135 16.95 -1.69 2.16
N TYR A 136 16.82 -2.75 2.95
CA TYR A 136 17.02 -2.70 4.40
C TYR A 136 18.16 -3.61 4.87
N THR A 137 18.85 -3.24 5.94
CA THR A 137 19.97 -4.02 6.52
C THR A 137 19.61 -4.81 7.75
N SER A 138 18.52 -4.46 8.43
CA SER A 138 18.04 -5.15 9.63
C SER A 138 16.53 -5.00 9.77
N VAL A 139 15.94 -5.78 10.67
CA VAL A 139 14.51 -5.67 10.99
C VAL A 139 14.18 -4.28 11.55
N ALA A 140 15.03 -3.71 12.41
CA ALA A 140 14.83 -2.36 12.95
C ALA A 140 14.86 -1.28 11.87
N ASP A 141 15.80 -1.38 10.93
CA ASP A 141 15.90 -0.50 9.77
C ASP A 141 14.65 -0.61 8.88
N LEU A 142 14.15 -1.83 8.64
CA LEU A 142 12.90 -2.05 7.92
C LEU A 142 11.71 -1.35 8.61
N LYS A 143 11.58 -1.48 9.94
CA LYS A 143 10.49 -0.83 10.69
C LYS A 143 10.51 0.68 10.50
N GLN A 144 11.68 1.31 10.69
CA GLN A 144 11.81 2.76 10.56
C GLN A 144 11.46 3.22 9.14
N ARG A 145 11.98 2.54 8.11
CA ARG A 145 11.70 2.88 6.71
C ARG A 145 10.22 2.76 6.35
N ILE A 146 9.51 1.78 6.90
CA ILE A 146 8.07 1.64 6.69
C ILE A 146 7.33 2.82 7.31
N ILE A 147 7.64 3.18 8.57
CA ILE A 147 7.03 4.33 9.24
C ILE A 147 7.26 5.61 8.43
N ASP A 148 8.51 5.87 8.04
CA ASP A 148 8.88 7.06 7.29
C ASP A 148 8.13 7.14 5.95
N ALA A 149 8.05 6.02 5.22
CA ALA A 149 7.34 5.96 3.94
C ALA A 149 5.83 6.21 4.10
N LEU A 150 5.20 5.60 5.09
CA LEU A 150 3.77 5.76 5.36
C LEU A 150 3.43 7.20 5.79
N VAL A 151 4.22 7.77 6.70
CA VAL A 151 4.07 9.17 7.13
C VAL A 151 4.27 10.12 5.96
N PHE A 152 5.32 9.93 5.17
CA PHE A 152 5.61 10.76 3.99
C PHE A 152 4.42 10.81 3.04
N HIS A 153 3.87 9.64 2.66
CA HIS A 153 2.75 9.58 1.72
C HIS A 153 1.45 10.12 2.31
N THR A 154 1.17 9.85 3.58
CA THR A 154 -0.01 10.41 4.25
C THR A 154 0.05 11.94 4.27
N VAL A 155 1.20 12.51 4.63
CA VAL A 155 1.41 13.96 4.62
C VAL A 155 1.29 14.53 3.20
N ARG A 156 1.87 13.86 2.20
CA ARG A 156 1.79 14.28 0.80
C ARG A 156 0.35 14.33 0.31
N VAL A 157 -0.42 13.26 0.49
CA VAL A 157 -1.83 13.17 0.07
C VAL A 157 -2.69 14.20 0.81
N ASN A 158 -2.45 14.41 2.11
CA ASN A 158 -3.15 15.44 2.87
C ASN A 158 -2.85 16.84 2.30
N ARG A 159 -1.58 17.14 2.01
CA ARG A 159 -1.15 18.42 1.43
C ARG A 159 -1.78 18.66 0.06
N GLU A 160 -1.76 17.66 -0.82
CA GLU A 160 -2.40 17.73 -2.14
C GLU A 160 -3.90 18.02 -2.02
N SER A 161 -4.58 17.34 -1.09
CA SER A 161 -6.00 17.56 -0.80
C SER A 161 -6.29 18.98 -0.31
N GLN A 162 -5.44 19.53 0.57
CA GLN A 162 -5.59 20.91 1.05
C GLN A 162 -5.37 21.94 -0.08
N LEU A 163 -4.40 21.70 -0.96
CA LEU A 163 -4.14 22.58 -2.10
C LEU A 163 -5.31 22.57 -3.10
N LEU A 164 -5.86 21.39 -3.42
CA LEU A 164 -7.04 21.26 -4.28
C LEU A 164 -8.25 22.00 -3.69
N ARG A 165 -8.52 21.84 -2.39
CA ARG A 165 -9.60 22.57 -1.69
C ARG A 165 -9.42 24.09 -1.79
N ARG A 166 -8.19 24.58 -1.66
CA ARG A 166 -7.87 26.01 -1.79
C ARG A 166 -8.03 26.51 -3.23
N GLN A 167 -7.62 25.73 -4.23
CA GLN A 167 -7.83 26.09 -5.64
C GLN A 167 -9.32 26.16 -6.00
N VAL A 168 -10.11 25.18 -5.55
CA VAL A 168 -11.57 25.20 -5.72
C VAL A 168 -12.17 26.42 -5.03
N SER A 169 -11.70 26.78 -3.82
CA SER A 169 -12.14 27.98 -3.12
C SER A 169 -11.78 29.27 -3.87
N LEU A 170 -10.60 29.36 -4.50
CA LEU A 170 -10.19 30.53 -5.28
C LEU A 170 -11.02 30.66 -6.58
N ASN A 171 -11.27 29.54 -7.26
CA ASN A 171 -12.10 29.52 -8.47
C ASN A 171 -13.58 29.76 -8.16
N GLY A 172 -14.06 29.40 -6.96
CA GLY A 172 -15.40 29.73 -6.48
C GLY A 172 -15.59 31.20 -6.10
N VAL A 173 -14.55 31.85 -5.54
CA VAL A 173 -14.58 33.29 -5.22
C VAL A 173 -14.49 34.16 -6.49
N GLY A 174 -13.84 33.67 -7.54
CA GLY A 174 -13.77 34.37 -8.84
C GLY A 174 -15.09 34.42 -9.63
N ALA A 175 -16.07 33.57 -9.30
CA ALA A 175 -17.38 33.56 -9.96
C ALA A 175 -18.39 34.53 -9.31
N ASP A 176 -18.17 34.94 -8.06
CA ASP A 176 -19.09 35.79 -7.30
C ASP A 176 -18.76 37.30 -7.41
N LEU A 177 -17.65 37.67 -8.07
CA LEU A 177 -17.25 39.07 -8.26
C LEU A 177 -17.76 39.70 -9.57
N THR A 178 -18.62 39.00 -10.33
CA THR A 178 -19.20 39.50 -11.60
C THR A 178 -20.66 39.96 -11.51
N ILE A 179 -21.24 40.11 -10.31
CA ILE A 179 -22.60 40.66 -10.15
C ILE A 179 -22.54 41.93 -9.30
N GLY A 180 -22.16 43.04 -9.94
CA GLY A 180 -22.14 44.34 -9.26
C GLY A 180 -21.52 45.44 -10.10
N GLY A 181 -21.98 45.64 -11.33
CA GLY A 181 -21.44 46.73 -12.15
C GLY A 181 -21.98 46.81 -13.58
N ALA A 182 -23.27 47.06 -13.73
CA ALA A 182 -23.79 47.84 -14.87
C ALA A 182 -25.19 48.34 -14.51
N MET A 183 -25.42 49.63 -14.81
CA MET A 183 -26.56 50.47 -14.48
C MET A 183 -27.92 49.92 -14.94
#